data_AF-A0A9E5WQB9-F1
#
_entry.id   AF-A0A9E5WQB9-F1
#
_cell.length_a   1.000
_cell.length_b   1.000
_cell.length_c   1.000
_cell.angle_alpha   90.00
_cell.angle_beta   90.00
_cell.angle_gamma   90.00
#
_symmetry.space_group_name_H-M   'P 1'
#
loop_
_entity.id
_entity.type
_entity.pdbx_description
1 polymer ?
#
loop_
_entity_poly.entity_id
_entity_poly.type
_entity_poly.pdbx_seq_one_letter_code
_entity_poly.pdbx_strand_id
1 'polypeptide(L)'
;MADERPKGVVRVFLRRFFSIGLMFFPMPVWIFRGQLAGKYVEDGELEFYSHPNFVCTMHLIWIGWLVTIGALLRTHFDPQAAEPMWDYLLSWPWILVLTLTIIVMGLQFTRVAVGFLGAGLTIFFLGLWLIQALGDVQVFREIASWLRKIPVLVEWGVPMVVSFVLGFTFVCVATWRRLNDRWTLRPTGNYLEHENFQERDRTISKGAKTFVAVYPCLLRRYLLFGFGNIEVRSSTGTTLIDRIEGVFFAQKHADLIKYRFGTTDVYVASADAESEEAEEEAAADEAL
;
A
#
# COMPACT_ATOMS: atom_id res chain seq x y z
N MET A 1 37.80 24.49 32.15
CA MET A 1 37.83 24.42 30.67
C MET A 1 36.49 23.87 30.22
N ALA A 2 35.58 24.78 29.86
CA ALA A 2 34.25 24.42 29.39
C ALA A 2 34.34 24.11 27.89
N ASP A 3 33.95 22.89 27.53
CA ASP A 3 33.88 22.36 26.18
C ASP A 3 32.86 23.18 25.36
N GLU A 4 33.34 24.14 24.57
CA GLU A 4 32.57 24.85 23.56
C GLU A 4 32.18 23.89 22.44
N ARG A 5 31.16 23.06 22.68
CA ARG A 5 30.60 22.23 21.63
C ARG A 5 30.06 23.13 20.50
N PRO A 6 30.35 22.82 19.23
CA PRO A 6 30.03 23.69 18.10
C PRO A 6 28.52 23.69 17.83
N LYS A 7 27.79 24.58 18.51
CA LYS A 7 26.35 24.85 18.31
C LYS A 7 26.03 25.19 16.85
N GLY A 8 27.00 25.67 16.07
CA GLY A 8 26.86 25.99 14.65
C GLY A 8 26.71 24.76 13.75
N VAL A 9 27.48 23.69 14.00
CA VAL A 9 27.48 22.49 13.14
C VAL A 9 26.16 21.74 13.26
N VAL A 10 25.65 21.60 14.49
CA VAL A 10 24.36 20.95 14.76
C VAL A 10 23.21 21.72 14.11
N ARG A 11 23.25 23.06 14.14
CA ARG A 11 22.20 23.90 13.54
C ARG A 11 22.19 23.83 12.01
N VAL A 12 23.37 23.78 11.38
CA VAL A 12 23.50 23.61 9.92
C VAL A 12 23.08 22.21 9.50
N PHE A 13 23.49 21.18 10.26
CA PHE A 13 23.09 19.80 10.01
C PHE A 13 21.58 19.63 10.15
N LEU A 14 20.96 20.11 11.24
CA LEU A 14 19.51 20.08 11.41
C LEU A 14 18.79 20.83 10.29
N ARG A 15 19.28 22.00 9.85
CA ARG A 15 18.61 22.76 8.77
C ARG A 15 18.66 22.03 7.43
N ARG A 16 19.82 21.46 7.06
CA ARG A 16 19.95 20.65 5.85
C ARG A 16 19.18 19.33 5.96
N PHE A 17 19.19 18.73 7.14
CA PHE A 17 18.45 17.50 7.42
C PHE A 17 16.94 17.73 7.41
N PHE A 18 16.45 18.85 7.94
CA PHE A 18 15.06 19.24 7.84
C PHE A 18 14.69 19.47 6.37
N SER A 19 15.54 20.13 5.57
CA SER A 19 15.28 20.29 4.13
C SER A 19 15.26 18.96 3.36
N ILE A 20 16.14 18.00 3.67
CA ILE A 20 16.16 16.68 3.04
C ILE A 20 14.99 15.84 3.54
N GLY A 21 14.74 15.81 4.85
CA GLY A 21 13.61 15.14 5.48
C GLY A 21 12.27 15.70 4.97
N LEU A 22 12.12 17.01 4.83
CA LEU A 22 10.92 17.63 4.22
C LEU A 22 10.74 17.23 2.77
N MET A 23 11.83 16.95 2.04
CA MET A 23 11.77 16.45 0.67
C MET A 23 11.14 15.05 0.57
N PHE A 24 11.22 14.27 1.66
CA PHE A 24 10.61 12.95 1.79
C PHE A 24 9.33 12.93 2.67
N PHE A 25 9.04 14.02 3.40
CA PHE A 25 7.95 14.09 4.38
C PHE A 25 6.56 14.23 3.75
N PRO A 26 6.45 14.61 2.47
CA PRO A 26 5.46 14.05 1.59
C PRO A 26 6.23 13.32 0.51
N MET A 27 6.48 12.01 0.68
CA MET A 27 6.65 11.12 -0.47
C MET A 27 5.66 11.61 -1.53
N PRO A 28 6.10 12.05 -2.74
CA PRO A 28 5.32 12.96 -3.55
C PRO A 28 3.92 12.41 -3.72
N VAL A 29 2.96 12.94 -2.95
CA VAL A 29 1.63 12.36 -2.85
C VAL A 29 0.99 12.32 -4.23
N TRP A 30 1.42 13.23 -5.10
CA TRP A 30 1.08 13.26 -6.51
C TRP A 30 1.60 12.06 -7.33
N ILE A 31 2.84 11.61 -7.11
CA ILE A 31 3.38 10.38 -7.73
C ILE A 31 2.59 9.17 -7.23
N PHE A 32 2.33 9.11 -5.93
CA PHE A 32 1.55 8.02 -5.34
C PHE A 32 0.09 8.05 -5.77
N ARG A 33 -0.53 9.22 -5.94
CA ARG A 33 -1.93 9.32 -6.33
C ARG A 33 -2.18 8.69 -7.70
N GLY A 34 -1.28 8.91 -8.66
CA GLY A 34 -1.34 8.23 -9.96
C GLY A 34 -1.10 6.73 -9.88
N GLN A 35 -0.25 6.29 -8.94
CA GLN A 35 0.04 4.86 -8.73
C GLN A 35 -1.03 4.11 -7.91
N LEU A 36 -1.74 4.81 -7.02
CA LEU A 36 -2.70 4.24 -6.08
C LEU A 36 -4.11 4.17 -6.66
N ALA A 37 -4.53 5.21 -7.42
CA ALA A 37 -5.89 5.32 -7.93
C ALA A 37 -5.99 4.97 -9.43
N GLY A 38 -4.86 4.65 -10.06
CA GLY A 38 -4.73 4.64 -11.52
C GLY A 38 -4.70 6.05 -12.11
N LYS A 39 -4.19 6.16 -13.33
CA LYS A 39 -4.22 7.39 -14.11
C LYS A 39 -5.23 7.22 -15.23
N TYR A 40 -6.15 8.17 -15.33
CA TYR A 40 -6.90 8.36 -16.56
C TYR A 40 -6.01 9.19 -17.49
N VAL A 41 -5.62 8.60 -18.61
CA VAL A 41 -4.93 9.34 -19.68
C VAL A 41 -6.01 10.06 -20.50
N GLU A 42 -5.63 11.16 -21.15
CA GLU A 42 -6.46 11.78 -22.18
C GLU A 42 -6.87 10.67 -23.18
N ASP A 43 -8.12 10.67 -23.63
CA ASP A 43 -8.79 9.59 -24.39
C ASP A 43 -9.48 8.49 -23.57
N GLY A 44 -9.46 8.56 -22.24
CA GLY A 44 -10.24 7.65 -21.39
C GLY A 44 -9.61 6.27 -21.20
N GLU A 45 -8.32 6.13 -21.55
CA GLU A 45 -7.49 4.98 -21.18
C GLU A 45 -7.29 4.92 -19.67
N LEU A 46 -7.40 3.72 -19.12
CA LEU A 46 -7.12 3.46 -17.70
C LEU A 46 -5.76 2.79 -17.58
N GLU A 47 -4.83 3.48 -16.92
CA GLU A 47 -3.54 2.92 -16.55
C GLU A 47 -3.50 2.58 -15.06
N PHE A 48 -3.06 1.38 -14.72
CA PHE A 48 -2.76 1.01 -13.34
C PHE A 48 -1.49 0.17 -13.26
N TYR A 49 -0.92 0.09 -12.06
CA TYR A 49 0.39 -0.51 -11.81
C TYR A 49 0.26 -1.59 -10.74
N SER A 50 0.95 -2.72 -10.93
CA SER A 50 1.12 -3.75 -9.91
C SER A 50 2.27 -3.39 -8.99
N HIS A 51 2.05 -3.60 -7.69
CA HIS A 51 2.99 -3.24 -6.64
C HIS A 51 3.47 -4.47 -5.88
N PRO A 52 4.76 -4.51 -5.51
CA PRO A 52 5.30 -5.62 -4.75
C PRO A 52 4.81 -5.60 -3.30
N ASN A 53 4.91 -6.75 -2.63
CA ASN A 53 4.61 -6.90 -1.20
C ASN A 53 5.34 -5.91 -0.29
N PHE A 54 6.45 -5.31 -0.77
CA PHE A 54 7.20 -4.28 -0.05
C PHE A 54 6.35 -3.04 0.30
N VAL A 55 5.25 -2.80 -0.40
CA VAL A 55 4.22 -1.79 -0.05
C VAL A 55 3.74 -1.89 1.40
N CYS A 56 3.76 -3.08 2.01
CA CYS A 56 3.37 -3.26 3.41
C CYS A 56 4.19 -2.39 4.37
N THR A 57 5.43 -2.04 4.00
CA THR A 57 6.35 -1.23 4.82
C THR A 57 6.01 0.26 4.84
N MET A 58 5.07 0.72 4.02
CA MET A 58 4.68 2.13 3.93
C MET A 58 4.29 2.71 5.29
N HIS A 59 3.49 1.99 6.09
CA HIS A 59 3.09 2.42 7.44
C HIS A 59 4.27 2.59 8.37
N LEU A 60 5.24 1.68 8.31
CA LEU A 60 6.44 1.74 9.12
C LEU A 60 7.31 2.95 8.76
N ILE A 61 7.41 3.26 7.45
CA ILE A 61 8.11 4.45 6.96
C ILE A 61 7.46 5.72 7.54
N TRP A 62 6.14 5.88 7.35
CA TRP A 62 5.38 7.05 7.83
C TRP A 62 5.47 7.22 9.35
N ILE A 63 5.26 6.14 10.10
CA ILE A 63 5.25 6.21 11.56
C ILE A 63 6.66 6.46 12.10
N GLY A 64 7.71 5.88 11.51
CA GLY A 64 9.08 6.20 11.92
C GLY A 64 9.48 7.65 11.64
N TRP A 65 8.99 8.25 10.54
CA TRP A 65 9.16 9.68 10.29
C TRP A 65 8.39 10.54 11.30
N LEU A 66 7.14 10.19 11.61
CA LEU A 66 6.36 10.88 12.64
C LEU A 66 7.02 10.83 14.01
N VAL A 67 7.57 9.68 14.40
CA VAL A 67 8.32 9.52 15.66
C VAL A 67 9.58 10.37 15.66
N THR A 68 10.33 10.36 14.55
CA THR A 68 11.55 11.16 14.42
C THR A 68 11.26 12.65 14.51
N ILE A 69 10.21 13.13 13.84
CA ILE A 69 9.83 14.54 13.87
C ILE A 69 9.28 14.94 15.23
N GLY A 70 8.46 14.09 15.87
CA GLY A 70 8.01 14.32 17.24
C GLY A 70 9.19 14.48 18.21
N ALA A 71 10.19 13.59 18.10
CA ALA A 71 11.41 13.68 18.90
C ALA A 71 12.22 14.95 18.59
N LEU A 72 12.39 15.32 17.31
CA LEU A 72 13.13 16.51 16.90
C LEU A 72 12.44 17.81 17.34
N LEU A 73 11.13 17.92 17.13
CA LEU A 73 10.33 19.07 17.57
C LEU A 73 10.47 19.24 19.09
N ARG A 74 10.38 18.15 19.85
CA ARG A 74 10.60 18.18 21.30
C ARG A 74 11.97 18.74 21.67
N THR A 75 13.05 18.23 21.06
CA THR A 75 14.41 18.72 21.35
C THR A 75 14.60 20.21 21.03
N HIS A 76 13.80 20.76 20.11
CA HIS A 76 13.92 22.14 19.66
C HIS A 76 13.07 23.12 20.48
N PHE A 77 11.85 22.75 20.85
CA PHE A 77 10.88 23.65 21.46
C PHE A 77 10.91 23.64 22.99
N ASP A 78 11.19 22.51 23.64
CA ASP A 78 11.25 22.45 25.10
C ASP A 78 12.25 21.41 25.62
N PRO A 79 13.52 21.80 25.81
CA PRO A 79 14.54 20.91 26.33
C PRO A 79 14.36 20.58 27.83
N GLN A 80 13.47 21.28 28.55
CA GLN A 80 13.28 21.09 30.00
C GLN A 80 11.98 20.38 30.38
N ALA A 81 10.95 20.34 29.51
CA ALA A 81 9.76 19.49 29.68
C ALA A 81 10.04 18.00 29.43
N ALA A 82 11.20 17.52 29.90
CA ALA A 82 11.72 16.18 29.70
C ALA A 82 10.99 15.15 30.59
N GLU A 83 9.66 15.07 30.49
CA GLU A 83 8.92 13.93 31.02
C GLU A 83 9.29 12.69 30.18
N PRO A 84 9.87 11.63 30.77
CA PRO A 84 10.27 10.42 30.05
C PRO A 84 9.06 9.72 29.40
N MET A 85 7.84 10.05 29.84
CA MET A 85 6.59 9.53 29.33
C MET A 85 6.42 9.67 27.81
N TRP A 86 6.82 10.80 27.21
CA TRP A 86 6.64 11.03 25.77
C TRP A 86 7.51 10.13 24.90
N ASP A 87 8.75 9.83 25.31
CA ASP A 87 9.62 8.93 24.53
C ASP A 87 9.06 7.50 24.50
N TYR A 88 8.50 7.06 25.62
CA TYR A 88 7.77 5.79 25.66
C TYR A 88 6.52 5.84 24.77
N LEU A 89 5.74 6.92 24.85
CA LEU A 89 4.48 7.05 24.11
C LEU A 89 4.67 7.00 22.59
N LEU A 90 5.76 7.57 22.07
CA LEU A 90 6.06 7.53 20.63
C LEU A 90 6.73 6.22 20.18
N SER A 91 7.55 5.59 21.03
CA SER A 91 8.29 4.37 20.67
C SER A 91 7.40 3.14 20.56
N TRP A 92 6.42 3.00 21.46
CA TRP A 92 5.52 1.84 21.48
C TRP A 92 4.70 1.66 20.18
N PRO A 93 4.02 2.70 19.64
CA PRO A 93 3.33 2.60 18.36
C PRO A 93 4.26 2.17 17.22
N TRP A 94 5.49 2.68 17.18
CA TRP A 94 6.46 2.30 16.14
C TRP A 94 6.88 0.83 16.25
N ILE A 95 7.19 0.35 17.46
CA ILE A 95 7.52 -1.07 17.69
C ILE A 95 6.34 -1.96 17.33
N LEU A 96 5.12 -1.55 17.69
CA LEU A 96 3.89 -2.28 17.35
C LEU A 96 3.73 -2.38 15.83
N VAL A 97 3.91 -1.27 15.11
CA VAL A 97 3.79 -1.23 13.64
C VAL A 97 4.91 -2.03 12.98
N LEU A 98 6.13 -1.97 13.50
CA LEU A 98 7.25 -2.77 13.03
C LEU A 98 6.95 -4.26 13.17
N THR A 99 6.49 -4.68 14.35
CA THR A 99 6.10 -6.06 14.63
C THR A 99 4.96 -6.50 13.71
N LEU A 100 3.92 -5.67 13.55
CA LEU A 100 2.81 -5.93 12.65
C LEU A 100 3.27 -6.06 11.20
N THR A 101 4.19 -5.22 10.75
CA THR A 101 4.74 -5.24 9.39
C THR A 101 5.51 -6.53 9.13
N ILE A 102 6.36 -6.95 10.08
CA ILE A 102 7.09 -8.22 10.00
C ILE A 102 6.12 -9.40 9.94
N ILE A 103 5.07 -9.41 10.77
CA ILE A 103 4.04 -10.45 10.75
C ILE A 103 3.32 -10.48 9.38
N VAL A 104 2.92 -9.33 8.84
CA VAL A 104 2.20 -9.23 7.56
C VAL A 104 3.08 -9.64 6.38
N MET A 105 4.38 -9.37 6.44
CA MET A 105 5.34 -9.78 5.41
C MET A 105 5.73 -11.25 5.52
N GLY A 106 5.96 -11.75 6.73
CA GLY A 106 6.43 -13.11 6.99
C GLY A 106 5.34 -14.17 6.96
N LEU A 107 4.10 -13.82 7.31
CA LEU A 107 2.99 -14.77 7.41
C LEU A 107 1.92 -14.46 6.37
N GLN A 108 1.83 -15.33 5.36
CA GLN A 108 0.71 -15.36 4.42
C GLN A 108 -0.49 -16.05 5.08
N PHE A 109 -1.12 -15.37 6.04
CA PHE A 109 -2.28 -15.94 6.69
C PHE A 109 -3.46 -16.05 5.72
N THR A 110 -3.98 -17.26 5.58
CA THR A 110 -5.32 -17.45 5.01
C THR A 110 -6.35 -16.76 5.90
N ARG A 111 -7.53 -16.44 5.33
CA ARG A 111 -8.62 -15.75 6.06
C ARG A 111 -8.95 -16.43 7.40
N VAL A 112 -8.86 -17.75 7.43
CA VAL A 112 -9.11 -18.59 8.61
C VAL A 112 -8.03 -18.39 9.69
N ALA A 113 -6.76 -18.36 9.31
CA ALA A 113 -5.65 -18.18 10.25
C ALA A 113 -5.65 -16.80 10.93
N VAL A 114 -6.09 -15.75 10.22
CA VAL A 114 -6.30 -14.42 10.84
C VAL A 114 -7.38 -14.49 11.92
N GLY A 115 -8.46 -15.25 11.69
CA GLY A 115 -9.50 -15.49 12.68
C GLY A 115 -8.96 -16.18 13.93
N PHE A 116 -8.14 -17.23 13.77
CA PHE A 116 -7.49 -17.91 14.89
C PHE A 116 -6.51 -17.03 15.65
N LEU A 117 -5.71 -16.22 14.95
CA LEU A 117 -4.78 -15.28 15.60
C LEU A 117 -5.55 -14.21 16.39
N GLY A 118 -6.63 -13.68 15.83
CA GLY A 118 -7.54 -12.76 16.52
C GLY A 118 -8.16 -13.41 17.76
N ALA A 119 -8.70 -14.62 17.63
CA ALA A 119 -9.26 -15.37 18.75
C ALA A 119 -8.20 -15.67 19.83
N GLY A 120 -6.97 -16.03 19.44
CA GLY A 120 -5.85 -16.25 20.35
C GLY A 120 -5.48 -14.98 21.13
N LEU A 121 -5.43 -13.84 20.45
CA LEU A 121 -5.26 -12.52 21.09
C LEU A 121 -6.42 -12.22 22.04
N THR A 122 -7.66 -12.45 21.62
CA THR A 122 -8.85 -12.22 22.46
C THR A 122 -8.82 -13.10 23.72
N ILE A 123 -8.53 -14.40 23.59
CA ILE A 123 -8.39 -15.33 24.71
C ILE A 123 -7.22 -14.90 25.61
N PHE A 124 -6.10 -14.48 25.03
CA PHE A 124 -4.96 -13.97 25.78
C PHE A 124 -5.35 -12.75 26.60
N PHE A 125 -6.01 -11.75 26.01
CA PHE A 125 -6.46 -10.56 26.72
C PHE A 125 -7.56 -10.85 27.75
N LEU A 126 -8.52 -11.73 27.44
CA LEU A 126 -9.52 -12.20 28.41
C LEU A 126 -8.87 -12.95 29.57
N GLY A 127 -7.84 -13.76 29.30
CA GLY A 127 -7.04 -14.43 30.31
C GLY A 127 -6.30 -13.44 31.19
N LEU A 128 -5.64 -12.44 30.59
CA LEU A 128 -5.00 -11.35 31.33
C LEU A 128 -6.01 -10.57 32.18
N TRP A 129 -7.19 -10.28 31.65
CA TRP A 129 -8.24 -9.56 32.35
C TRP A 129 -8.83 -10.37 33.50
N LEU A 130 -9.06 -11.67 33.30
CA LEU A 130 -9.52 -12.59 34.34
C LEU A 130 -8.48 -12.72 35.46
N ILE A 131 -7.19 -12.82 35.12
CA ILE A 131 -6.08 -12.84 36.09
C ILE A 131 -6.03 -11.53 36.88
N GLN A 132 -6.28 -10.39 36.24
CA GLN A 132 -6.34 -9.10 36.92
C GLN A 132 -7.56 -9.00 37.86
N ALA A 133 -8.70 -9.54 37.45
CA ALA A 133 -9.92 -9.56 38.25
C ALA A 133 -9.84 -10.52 39.46
N LEU A 134 -9.00 -11.56 39.39
CA LEU A 134 -8.82 -12.55 40.47
C LEU A 134 -7.91 -12.08 41.63
N GLY A 135 -7.33 -10.88 41.53
CA GLY A 135 -6.59 -10.24 42.62
C GLY A 135 -5.11 -10.61 42.67
N ASP A 136 -4.27 -9.58 42.56
CA ASP A 136 -2.83 -9.49 42.86
C ASP A 136 -1.97 -10.75 42.62
N VAL A 137 -2.11 -11.35 41.43
CA VAL A 137 -1.29 -12.50 41.05
C VAL A 137 0.15 -12.02 40.84
N GLN A 138 1.08 -12.51 41.67
CA GLN A 138 2.52 -12.16 41.66
C GLN A 138 3.17 -12.23 40.28
N VAL A 139 2.68 -13.15 39.42
CA VAL A 139 3.09 -13.32 38.03
C VAL A 139 2.98 -12.02 37.22
N PHE A 140 1.95 -11.20 37.45
CA PHE A 140 1.77 -9.93 36.73
C PHE A 140 2.77 -8.87 37.19
N ARG A 141 3.07 -8.84 38.49
CA ARG A 141 4.11 -7.97 39.06
C ARG A 141 5.48 -8.37 38.52
N GLU A 142 5.72 -9.66 38.34
CA GLU A 142 6.94 -10.20 37.75
C GLU A 142 7.07 -9.85 36.26
N ILE A 143 6.03 -10.10 35.44
CA ILE A 143 6.01 -9.75 34.02
C ILE A 143 6.12 -8.23 33.83
N ALA A 144 5.38 -7.43 34.60
CA ALA A 144 5.49 -5.98 34.56
C ALA A 144 6.87 -5.49 35.01
N SER A 145 7.48 -6.13 36.03
CA SER A 145 8.85 -5.82 36.44
C SER A 145 9.85 -6.21 35.35
N TRP A 146 9.59 -7.30 34.61
CA TRP A 146 10.43 -7.78 33.53
C TRP A 146 10.31 -6.89 32.29
N LEU A 147 9.10 -6.48 31.92
CA LEU A 147 8.88 -5.49 30.86
C LEU A 147 9.50 -4.12 31.21
N ARG A 148 9.41 -3.68 32.48
CA ARG A 148 10.07 -2.45 32.94
C ARG A 148 11.60 -2.54 32.89
N LYS A 149 12.17 -3.75 32.90
CA LYS A 149 13.62 -3.98 32.74
C LYS A 149 14.07 -3.96 31.29
N ILE A 150 13.17 -4.08 30.31
CA ILE A 150 13.53 -3.93 28.91
C ILE A 150 13.75 -2.43 28.67
N PRO A 151 14.98 -1.98 28.34
CA PRO A 151 15.20 -0.59 27.98
C PRO A 151 14.56 -0.33 26.62
N VAL A 152 13.28 0.06 26.61
CA VAL A 152 12.54 0.46 25.40
C VAL A 152 12.93 1.88 24.96
N LEU A 153 14.07 2.41 25.43
CA LEU A 153 14.68 3.61 24.88
C LEU A 153 15.28 3.27 23.52
N VAL A 154 14.40 3.18 22.54
CA VAL A 154 14.78 3.27 21.14
C VAL A 154 15.22 4.72 20.94
N GLU A 155 16.52 4.94 20.82
CA GLU A 155 17.02 6.26 20.43
C GLU A 155 16.32 6.70 19.15
N TRP A 156 15.89 7.95 19.08
CA TRP A 156 15.17 8.52 17.94
C TRP A 156 15.90 8.33 16.59
N GLY A 157 17.21 8.06 16.62
CA GLY A 157 18.00 7.71 15.45
C GLY A 157 17.61 6.37 14.80
N VAL A 158 17.12 5.39 15.57
CA VAL A 158 16.78 4.06 15.03
C VAL A 158 15.55 4.12 14.11
N PRO A 159 14.39 4.66 14.52
CA PRO A 159 13.23 4.79 13.64
C PRO A 159 13.55 5.62 12.39
N MET A 160 14.38 6.65 12.56
CA MET A 160 14.84 7.50 11.48
C MET A 160 15.64 6.74 10.43
N VAL A 161 16.69 6.02 10.84
CA VAL A 161 17.55 5.25 9.92
C VAL A 161 16.74 4.16 9.22
N VAL A 162 15.90 3.45 9.96
CA VAL A 162 15.04 2.39 9.40
C VAL A 162 14.06 2.98 8.38
N SER A 163 13.35 4.06 8.71
CA SER A 163 12.42 4.72 7.77
C SER A 163 13.13 5.31 6.56
N PHE A 164 14.36 5.81 6.72
CA PHE A 164 15.15 6.33 5.61
C PHE A 164 15.55 5.23 4.63
N VAL A 165 16.12 4.12 5.13
CA VAL A 165 16.52 2.98 4.29
C VAL A 165 15.31 2.35 3.60
N LEU A 166 14.22 2.12 4.34
CA LEU A 166 12.99 1.57 3.78
C LEU A 166 12.35 2.53 2.77
N GLY A 167 12.31 3.82 3.08
CA GLY A 167 11.76 4.85 2.19
C GLY A 167 12.55 4.96 0.89
N PHE A 168 13.87 4.98 0.97
CA PHE A 168 14.73 5.00 -0.22
C PHE A 168 14.52 3.75 -1.09
N THR A 169 14.56 2.57 -0.47
CA THR A 169 14.31 1.30 -1.16
C THR A 169 12.92 1.29 -1.80
N PHE A 170 11.92 1.83 -1.11
CA PHE A 170 10.54 1.89 -1.57
C PHE A 170 10.42 2.76 -2.83
N VAL A 171 11.06 3.93 -2.85
CA VAL A 171 11.09 4.81 -4.02
C VAL A 171 11.79 4.12 -5.20
N CYS A 172 12.94 3.47 -4.99
CA CYS A 172 13.63 2.75 -6.04
C CYS A 172 12.75 1.64 -6.65
N VAL A 173 12.12 0.84 -5.80
CA VAL A 173 11.24 -0.26 -6.22
C VAL A 173 9.98 0.25 -6.91
N ALA A 174 9.36 1.32 -6.39
CA ALA A 174 8.16 1.92 -6.98
C ALA A 174 8.45 2.54 -8.35
N THR A 175 9.60 3.23 -8.50
CA THR A 175 10.05 3.76 -9.78
C THR A 175 10.36 2.65 -10.77
N TRP A 176 11.07 1.60 -10.33
CA TRP A 176 11.35 0.44 -11.18
C TRP A 176 10.07 -0.22 -11.70
N ARG A 177 9.10 -0.45 -10.80
CA ARG A 177 7.79 -1.03 -11.14
C ARG A 177 7.01 -0.16 -12.11
N ARG A 178 7.05 1.15 -11.94
CA ARG A 178 6.40 2.08 -12.87
C ARG A 178 6.92 1.95 -14.30
N LEU A 179 8.21 1.69 -14.46
CA LEU A 179 8.84 1.53 -15.76
C LEU A 179 8.64 0.12 -16.35
N ASN A 180 8.57 -0.89 -15.49
CA ASN A 180 8.62 -2.28 -15.90
C ASN A 180 7.25 -2.98 -15.96
N ASP A 181 6.21 -2.45 -15.32
CA ASP A 181 4.99 -3.20 -15.04
C ASP A 181 3.76 -2.29 -15.17
N ARG A 182 3.28 -2.12 -16.40
CA ARG A 182 2.19 -1.22 -16.75
C ARG A 182 1.01 -2.02 -17.30
N TRP A 183 -0.16 -1.80 -16.70
CA TRP A 183 -1.43 -2.33 -17.19
C TRP A 183 -2.19 -1.19 -17.84
N THR A 184 -2.51 -1.32 -19.12
CA THR A 184 -3.26 -0.34 -19.89
C THR A 184 -4.55 -0.96 -20.40
N LEU A 185 -5.65 -0.24 -20.20
CA LEU A 185 -6.93 -0.57 -20.80
C LEU A 185 -7.25 0.48 -21.86
N ARG A 186 -7.10 0.10 -23.13
CA ARG A 186 -7.44 0.97 -24.26
C ARG A 186 -8.95 0.92 -24.52
N PRO A 187 -9.62 2.05 -24.79
CA PRO A 187 -11.05 2.06 -25.12
C PRO A 187 -11.32 1.55 -26.54
N THR A 188 -10.40 1.77 -27.48
CA THR A 188 -10.51 1.45 -28.90
C THR A 188 -10.08 0.03 -29.27
N GLY A 189 -9.38 -0.66 -28.38
CA GLY A 189 -9.07 -2.07 -28.51
C GLY A 189 -9.64 -2.79 -27.30
N ASN A 190 -10.53 -3.75 -27.51
CA ASN A 190 -11.16 -4.55 -26.47
C ASN A 190 -10.14 -5.52 -25.78
N TYR A 191 -9.02 -4.98 -25.32
CA TYR A 191 -7.86 -5.70 -24.81
C TYR A 191 -7.37 -5.01 -23.54
N LEU A 192 -7.07 -5.81 -22.52
CA LEU A 192 -6.24 -5.38 -21.40
C LEU A 192 -4.80 -5.75 -21.77
N GLU A 193 -3.97 -4.74 -22.01
CA GLU A 193 -2.57 -4.92 -22.36
C GLU A 193 -1.71 -4.84 -21.10
N HIS A 194 -0.80 -5.79 -20.98
CA HIS A 194 0.23 -5.82 -19.97
C HIS A 194 1.57 -5.64 -20.65
N GLU A 195 2.15 -4.45 -20.46
CA GLU A 195 3.50 -4.14 -20.91
C GLU A 195 4.45 -4.51 -19.77
N ASN A 196 5.30 -5.49 -20.03
CA ASN A 196 6.35 -5.89 -19.09
C ASN A 196 7.70 -5.90 -19.82
N PHE A 197 8.66 -5.13 -19.32
CA PHE A 197 9.96 -5.03 -19.99
C PHE A 197 10.79 -6.34 -19.90
N GLN A 198 10.49 -7.21 -18.93
CA GLN A 198 11.22 -8.47 -18.72
C GLN A 198 10.47 -9.72 -19.23
N GLU A 199 9.15 -9.65 -19.35
CA GLU A 199 8.32 -10.77 -19.82
C GLU A 199 7.73 -10.46 -21.18
N ARG A 200 7.24 -11.47 -21.88
CA ARG A 200 6.52 -11.26 -23.15
C ARG A 200 5.24 -10.48 -22.87
N ASP A 201 5.03 -9.40 -23.63
CA ASP A 201 3.79 -8.62 -23.57
C ASP A 201 2.56 -9.53 -23.67
N ARG A 202 1.63 -9.35 -22.74
CA ARG A 202 0.40 -10.15 -22.66
C ARG A 202 -0.78 -9.28 -23.01
N THR A 203 -1.63 -9.78 -23.89
CA THR A 203 -2.89 -9.11 -24.23
C THR A 203 -4.05 -10.03 -23.87
N ILE A 204 -4.94 -9.53 -23.02
CA ILE A 204 -6.14 -10.24 -22.58
C ILE A 204 -7.30 -9.66 -23.37
N SER A 205 -7.79 -10.41 -24.37
CA SER A 205 -8.98 -10.03 -25.14
C SER A 205 -10.26 -10.10 -24.30
N LYS A 206 -11.24 -9.26 -24.66
CA LYS A 206 -12.58 -9.08 -24.07
C LYS A 206 -13.52 -10.28 -24.10
N GLY A 207 -13.11 -11.42 -24.67
CA GLY A 207 -13.90 -12.65 -24.59
C GLY A 207 -14.43 -12.87 -23.18
N ALA A 208 -15.63 -13.44 -23.04
CA ALA A 208 -16.38 -13.48 -21.79
C ALA A 208 -15.49 -13.90 -20.59
N LYS A 209 -15.09 -12.90 -19.80
CA LYS A 209 -14.16 -13.03 -18.67
C LYS A 209 -14.73 -12.30 -17.48
N THR A 210 -14.50 -12.87 -16.31
CA THR A 210 -14.95 -12.31 -15.04
C THR A 210 -13.74 -11.82 -14.26
N PHE A 211 -13.78 -10.55 -13.84
CA PHE A 211 -12.74 -9.95 -13.02
C PHE A 211 -13.17 -10.00 -11.56
N VAL A 212 -12.37 -10.65 -10.72
CA VAL A 212 -12.67 -10.84 -9.29
C VAL A 212 -11.51 -10.34 -8.46
N ALA A 213 -11.77 -9.39 -7.56
CA ALA A 213 -10.77 -8.95 -6.59
C ALA A 213 -10.61 -9.99 -5.47
N VAL A 214 -9.40 -10.51 -5.33
CA VAL A 214 -9.03 -11.50 -4.31
C VAL A 214 -8.01 -10.90 -3.35
N TYR A 215 -8.37 -10.90 -2.06
CA TYR A 215 -7.51 -10.41 -1.00
C TYR A 215 -6.82 -11.58 -0.30
N PRO A 216 -5.46 -11.61 -0.24
CA PRO A 216 -4.74 -12.69 0.42
C PRO A 216 -5.04 -12.74 1.92
N CYS A 217 -5.19 -11.58 2.57
CA CYS A 217 -5.63 -11.50 3.97
C CYS A 217 -6.47 -10.24 4.23
N LEU A 218 -7.33 -10.31 5.24
CA LEU A 218 -8.16 -9.17 5.66
C LEU A 218 -7.31 -8.01 6.18
N LEU A 219 -6.23 -8.31 6.88
CA LEU A 219 -5.34 -7.30 7.43
C LEU A 219 -4.71 -6.44 6.31
N ARG A 220 -4.24 -7.05 5.21
CA ARG A 220 -3.77 -6.28 4.04
C ARG A 220 -4.89 -5.48 3.38
N ARG A 221 -6.11 -6.02 3.31
CA ARG A 221 -7.25 -5.30 2.75
C ARG A 221 -7.53 -3.99 3.51
N TYR A 222 -7.53 -4.01 4.84
CA TYR A 222 -7.86 -2.81 5.62
C TYR A 222 -6.66 -1.91 5.88
N LEU A 223 -5.49 -2.49 6.17
CA LEU A 223 -4.27 -1.73 6.46
C LEU A 223 -3.77 -1.01 5.20
N LEU A 224 -3.80 -1.67 4.03
CA LEU A 224 -3.20 -1.13 2.79
C LEU A 224 -4.24 -0.65 1.78
N PHE A 225 -5.31 0.01 2.25
CA PHE A 225 -6.30 0.66 1.38
C PHE A 225 -6.86 -0.24 0.26
N GLY A 226 -7.20 -1.49 0.58
CA GLY A 226 -7.72 -2.44 -0.40
C GLY A 226 -6.66 -3.02 -1.34
N PHE A 227 -5.40 -3.13 -0.89
CA PHE A 227 -4.35 -3.88 -1.58
C PHE A 227 -4.74 -5.35 -1.73
N GLY A 228 -4.80 -5.82 -2.98
CA GLY A 228 -5.19 -7.18 -3.31
C GLY A 228 -4.75 -7.57 -4.72
N ASN A 229 -5.22 -8.73 -5.16
CA ASN A 229 -4.97 -9.23 -6.51
C ASN A 229 -6.28 -9.16 -7.31
N ILE A 230 -6.17 -8.98 -8.62
CA ILE A 230 -7.30 -9.09 -9.54
C ILE A 230 -7.13 -10.41 -10.31
N GLU A 231 -8.04 -11.35 -10.09
CA GLU A 231 -8.08 -12.59 -10.85
C GLU A 231 -8.94 -12.41 -12.09
N VAL A 232 -8.37 -12.76 -13.25
CA VAL A 232 -9.09 -12.86 -14.52
C VAL A 232 -9.51 -14.30 -14.68
N ARG A 233 -10.81 -14.56 -14.57
CA ARG A 233 -11.39 -15.89 -14.71
C ARG A 233 -12.17 -15.98 -16.02
N SER A 234 -12.36 -17.22 -16.49
CA SER A 234 -13.26 -17.50 -17.61
C SER A 234 -14.70 -17.04 -17.32
N SER A 235 -15.55 -17.01 -18.34
CA SER A 235 -16.97 -16.69 -18.25
C SER A 235 -17.72 -17.52 -17.23
N THR A 236 -17.30 -18.78 -17.07
CA THR A 236 -17.84 -19.74 -16.10
C THR A 236 -17.36 -19.49 -14.67
N GLY A 237 -16.36 -18.62 -14.47
CA GLY A 237 -15.76 -18.32 -13.16
C GLY A 237 -14.91 -19.45 -12.57
N THR A 238 -14.76 -20.57 -13.28
CA THR A 238 -14.10 -21.79 -12.78
C THR A 238 -12.60 -21.81 -13.04
N THR A 239 -12.17 -21.45 -14.25
CA THR A 239 -10.75 -21.46 -14.65
C THR A 239 -10.13 -20.09 -14.45
N LEU A 240 -8.98 -20.06 -13.78
CA LEU A 240 -8.14 -18.87 -13.64
C LEU A 240 -7.28 -18.75 -14.91
N ILE A 241 -7.47 -17.66 -15.65
CA ILE A 241 -6.74 -17.37 -16.88
C ILE A 241 -5.47 -16.61 -16.54
N ASP A 242 -5.62 -15.54 -15.75
CA ASP A 242 -4.50 -14.73 -15.32
C ASP A 242 -4.75 -14.10 -13.94
N ARG A 243 -3.67 -13.60 -13.33
CA ARG A 243 -3.71 -12.93 -12.03
C ARG A 243 -2.83 -11.70 -12.07
N ILE A 244 -3.45 -10.55 -11.81
CA ILE A 244 -2.75 -9.29 -11.59
C ILE A 244 -2.47 -9.15 -10.10
N GLU A 245 -1.20 -9.15 -9.72
CA GLU A 245 -0.81 -9.13 -8.32
C GLU A 245 -0.58 -7.70 -7.81
N GLY A 246 -1.01 -7.44 -6.57
CA GLY A 246 -0.62 -6.22 -5.85
C GLY A 246 -1.20 -4.92 -6.39
N VAL A 247 -2.50 -4.90 -6.65
CA VAL A 247 -3.24 -3.70 -7.07
C VAL A 247 -3.85 -3.03 -5.84
N PHE A 248 -3.64 -1.72 -5.69
CA PHE A 248 -4.34 -0.92 -4.68
C PHE A 248 -5.80 -0.73 -5.07
N PHE A 249 -6.69 -0.65 -4.07
CA PHE A 249 -8.14 -0.60 -4.32
C PHE A 249 -8.62 -1.64 -5.33
N ALA A 250 -8.12 -2.88 -5.24
CA ALA A 250 -8.32 -3.93 -6.24
C ALA A 250 -9.81 -4.12 -6.62
N GLN A 251 -10.74 -4.00 -5.66
CA GLN A 251 -12.17 -4.06 -5.93
C GLN A 251 -12.67 -2.92 -6.82
N LYS A 252 -12.26 -1.67 -6.57
CA LYS A 252 -12.66 -0.54 -7.42
C LYS A 252 -12.13 -0.69 -8.84
N HIS A 253 -10.88 -1.13 -8.99
CA HIS A 253 -10.30 -1.38 -10.31
C HIS A 253 -10.97 -2.57 -11.02
N ALA A 254 -11.26 -3.67 -10.31
CA ALA A 254 -11.98 -4.80 -10.88
C ALA A 254 -13.39 -4.42 -11.34
N ASP A 255 -14.12 -3.65 -10.53
CA ASP A 255 -15.47 -3.16 -10.87
C ASP A 255 -15.43 -2.20 -12.06
N LEU A 256 -14.43 -1.32 -12.13
CA LEU A 256 -14.23 -0.39 -13.23
C LEU A 256 -13.88 -1.11 -14.54
N ILE A 257 -12.97 -2.08 -14.48
CA ILE A 257 -12.61 -2.95 -15.62
C ILE A 257 -13.88 -3.68 -16.08
N LYS A 258 -14.61 -4.31 -15.16
CA LYS A 258 -15.86 -5.01 -15.50
C LYS A 258 -16.89 -4.10 -16.15
N TYR A 259 -17.08 -2.88 -15.63
CA TYR A 259 -17.98 -1.89 -16.20
C TYR A 259 -17.57 -1.53 -17.63
N ARG A 260 -16.28 -1.21 -17.86
CA ARG A 260 -15.77 -0.85 -19.19
C ARG A 260 -15.88 -2.00 -20.18
N PHE A 261 -15.56 -3.22 -19.78
CA PHE A 261 -15.73 -4.40 -20.63
C PHE A 261 -17.21 -4.64 -20.97
N GLY A 262 -18.14 -4.36 -20.04
CA GLY A 262 -19.58 -4.52 -20.28
C GLY A 262 -20.22 -3.42 -21.15
N THR A 263 -19.72 -2.18 -21.10
CA THR A 263 -20.31 -1.05 -21.88
C THR A 263 -19.88 -1.04 -23.34
N THR A 264 -18.73 -1.60 -23.68
CA THR A 264 -18.22 -1.61 -25.07
C THR A 264 -18.89 -2.70 -25.92
N ASP A 265 -19.82 -3.49 -25.39
CA ASP A 265 -20.47 -4.62 -26.10
C ASP A 265 -21.65 -4.23 -27.00
N VAL A 266 -22.03 -2.95 -27.12
CA VAL A 266 -23.25 -2.60 -27.88
C VAL A 266 -23.10 -1.44 -28.86
N TYR A 267 -22.19 -0.47 -28.66
CA TYR A 267 -22.20 0.77 -29.47
C TYR A 267 -21.27 0.79 -30.69
N VAL A 268 -20.18 0.02 -30.71
CA VAL A 268 -19.23 0.05 -31.84
C VAL A 268 -19.73 -0.85 -32.98
N ALA A 269 -20.32 -2.00 -32.65
CA ALA A 269 -20.90 -2.88 -33.66
C ALA A 269 -22.14 -2.26 -34.34
N SER A 270 -22.88 -1.36 -33.66
CA SER A 270 -24.02 -0.67 -34.28
C SER A 270 -23.60 0.55 -35.10
N ALA A 271 -22.57 1.30 -34.68
CA ALA A 271 -22.11 2.47 -35.43
C ALA A 271 -21.38 2.08 -36.73
N ASP A 272 -20.57 1.02 -36.70
CA ASP A 272 -19.90 0.52 -37.90
C ASP A 272 -20.91 -0.18 -38.84
N ALA A 273 -21.87 -0.96 -38.31
CA ALA A 273 -22.92 -1.58 -39.12
C ALA A 273 -23.90 -0.56 -39.74
N GLU A 274 -24.29 0.49 -39.00
CA GLU A 274 -25.11 1.58 -39.56
C GLU A 274 -24.35 2.39 -40.62
N SER A 275 -23.02 2.49 -40.52
CA SER A 275 -22.20 3.16 -41.53
C SER A 275 -22.00 2.32 -42.80
N GLU A 276 -21.84 1.00 -42.66
CA GLU A 276 -21.74 0.07 -43.79
C GLU A 276 -23.09 -0.06 -44.53
N GLU A 277 -24.22 -0.14 -43.81
CA GLU A 277 -25.55 -0.16 -44.42
C GLU A 277 -25.87 1.16 -45.15
N ALA A 278 -25.44 2.31 -44.62
CA ALA A 278 -25.64 3.61 -45.27
C ALA A 278 -24.77 3.82 -46.52
N GLU A 279 -23.53 3.28 -46.55
CA GLU A 279 -22.69 3.30 -47.75
C GLU A 279 -23.24 2.34 -48.83
N GLU A 280 -23.79 1.19 -48.45
CA GLU A 280 -24.37 0.22 -49.39
C GLU A 280 -25.70 0.74 -49.99
N GLU A 281 -26.54 1.43 -49.20
CA GLU A 281 -27.77 2.08 -49.68
C GLU A 281 -27.47 3.27 -50.61
N ALA A 282 -26.46 4.09 -50.29
CA ALA A 282 -26.03 5.19 -51.15
C ALA A 282 -25.44 4.71 -52.49
N ALA A 283 -24.70 3.61 -52.49
CA ALA A 283 -24.17 3.00 -53.71
C ALA A 283 -25.26 2.34 -54.59
N ALA A 284 -26.34 1.86 -53.98
CA ALA A 284 -27.49 1.30 -54.69
C ALA A 284 -28.33 2.37 -55.40
N ASP A 285 -28.51 3.54 -54.78
CA ASP A 285 -29.24 4.68 -55.37
C ASP A 285 -28.47 5.36 -56.52
N GLU A 286 -27.13 5.30 -56.53
CA GLU A 286 -26.31 5.85 -57.64
C GLU A 286 -26.27 4.93 -58.88
N ALA A 287 -26.73 3.68 -58.74
CA ALA A 287 -26.75 2.67 -59.81
C ALA A 287 -28.09 2.57 -60.57
N LEU A 288 -29.11 3.34 -60.18
CA LEU A 288 -30.45 3.41 -60.78
C LEU A 288 -30.64 4.68 -61.64
#